data_AF-A0A177VZE1-F1
#
_entry.id   AF-A0A177VZE1-F1
#
_cell.length_a   1.000
_cell.length_b   1.000
_cell.length_c   1.000
_cell.angle_alpha   90.00
_cell.angle_beta   90.00
_cell.angle_gamma   90.00
#
_symmetry.space_group_name_H-M   'P 1'
#
loop_
_entity.id
_entity.type
_entity.pdbx_description
1 polymer ?
#
loop_
_entity_poly.entity_id
_entity_poly.type
_entity_poly.pdbx_seq_one_letter_code
_entity_poly.pdbx_strand_id
1 'polypeptide(L)'
;MDDFTTKTLFLKPNRIVYQVGSSYKCFDLQQQLVTELGLEVANIVWKQDTLYIIDGHTIPRSSCCIVLFMSSPRSEGYKEFAKQKMAREWDFPVWTLDELQACRRHCYPDVPIETINERYRMYGGVARSVFDIVSNPMDEALTDVDAVKGVRNIGFTIKISANTHTLLHTIVSDDGQYEFLHVDIASIYIGEQLWQRHSAQMITNIQQMFDGIPTEISRHLFEIYGHVVFCTGGQTLKCRCLKDGTVTKITLDALNGQRITFGINTIPTAAALDGNYYEPTDDDNFAAIDSLSRQGMFQFTADDEHPIRGVDILTKLCSLYDEPKLYFVVPPHRFKGFKKQSFKAKKGTEQGLICI
;
A
#
# COMPACT_ATOMS: atom_id res chain seq x y z
N MET A 1 -17.72 -39.51 5.02
CA MET A 1 -17.31 -38.20 4.50
C MET A 1 -16.29 -37.74 5.51
N ASP A 2 -15.03 -38.08 5.26
CA ASP A 2 -13.98 -37.97 6.28
C ASP A 2 -13.64 -36.51 6.51
N ASP A 3 -13.52 -36.15 7.79
CA ASP A 3 -13.12 -34.83 8.25
C ASP A 3 -11.63 -34.61 7.89
N PHE A 4 -11.39 -33.77 6.87
CA PHE A 4 -10.04 -33.45 6.39
C PHE A 4 -9.27 -32.49 7.31
N THR A 5 -9.86 -32.03 8.42
CA THR A 5 -9.23 -31.00 9.27
C THR A 5 -8.02 -31.49 10.09
N THR A 6 -7.78 -32.79 10.22
CA THR A 6 -6.75 -33.32 11.13
C THR A 6 -5.68 -34.23 10.52
N LYS A 7 -5.68 -34.47 9.21
CA LYS A 7 -4.57 -35.17 8.55
C LYS A 7 -3.54 -34.16 8.07
N THR A 8 -2.42 -34.06 8.78
CA THR A 8 -1.19 -33.46 8.25
C THR A 8 -0.75 -34.30 7.06
N LEU A 9 -1.19 -33.94 5.85
CA LEU A 9 -0.71 -34.51 4.61
C LEU A 9 0.74 -34.08 4.44
N PHE A 10 1.67 -34.99 4.76
CA PHE A 10 3.07 -34.81 4.39
C PHE A 10 3.18 -34.94 2.87
N LEU A 11 3.18 -33.79 2.18
CA LEU A 11 3.41 -33.73 0.75
C LEU A 11 4.88 -34.07 0.46
N LYS A 12 5.13 -35.30 -0.01
CA LYS A 12 6.42 -35.73 -0.56
C LYS A 12 6.21 -36.21 -1.99
N PRO A 13 6.13 -35.30 -2.96
CA PRO A 13 5.90 -35.68 -4.34
C PRO A 13 7.16 -36.32 -4.90
N ASN A 14 7.02 -37.35 -5.72
CA ASN A 14 8.11 -37.88 -6.53
C ASN A 14 8.27 -37.08 -7.83
N ARG A 15 7.22 -36.33 -8.21
CA ARG A 15 7.20 -35.54 -9.43
C ARG A 15 6.33 -34.30 -9.31
N ILE A 16 6.70 -33.26 -10.05
CA ILE A 16 5.91 -32.04 -10.20
C ILE A 16 5.51 -31.92 -11.66
N VAL A 17 4.21 -31.86 -11.94
CA VAL A 17 3.70 -31.48 -13.26
C VAL A 17 3.41 -29.98 -13.22
N TYR A 18 4.03 -29.20 -14.08
CA TYR A 18 3.82 -27.76 -14.22
C TYR A 18 3.11 -27.47 -15.53
N GLN A 19 1.93 -26.88 -15.47
CA GLN A 19 1.15 -26.48 -16.64
C GLN A 19 1.17 -24.97 -16.84
N VAL A 20 1.49 -24.54 -18.06
CA VAL A 20 1.32 -23.16 -18.53
C VAL A 20 0.60 -23.20 -19.87
N GLY A 21 -0.63 -22.69 -19.91
CA GLY A 21 -1.48 -22.80 -21.08
C GLY A 21 -1.69 -24.26 -21.50
N SER A 22 -1.32 -24.59 -22.74
CA SER A 22 -1.40 -25.95 -23.28
C SER A 22 -0.12 -26.79 -23.08
N SER A 23 0.96 -26.21 -22.56
CA SER A 23 2.23 -26.92 -22.34
C SER A 23 2.31 -27.49 -20.92
N TYR A 24 2.95 -28.65 -20.81
CA TYR A 24 3.13 -29.38 -19.57
C TYR A 24 4.59 -29.79 -19.43
N LYS A 25 5.21 -29.50 -18.29
CA LYS A 25 6.55 -29.98 -17.93
C LYS A 25 6.46 -30.88 -16.71
N CYS A 26 7.12 -32.02 -16.75
CA CYS A 26 7.28 -32.91 -15.61
C CYS A 26 8.68 -32.78 -15.06
N PHE A 27 8.79 -32.39 -13.79
CA PHE A 27 10.01 -32.46 -13.02
C PHE A 27 9.97 -33.78 -12.24
N ASP A 28 10.76 -34.76 -12.67
CA ASP A 28 10.97 -35.99 -11.90
C ASP A 28 12.02 -35.72 -10.83
N LEU A 29 11.59 -35.71 -9.56
CA LEU A 29 12.46 -35.34 -8.44
C LEU A 29 13.39 -36.48 -8.04
N GLN A 30 13.08 -37.73 -8.40
CA GLN A 30 13.93 -38.89 -8.12
C GLN A 30 15.07 -38.98 -9.13
N GLN A 31 14.76 -38.76 -10.41
CA GLN A 31 15.73 -38.82 -11.49
C GLN A 31 16.43 -37.49 -11.75
N GLN A 32 15.93 -36.39 -11.15
CA GLN A 32 16.38 -35.02 -11.39
C GLN A 32 16.32 -34.63 -12.87
N LEU A 33 15.25 -35.05 -13.55
CA LEU A 33 15.03 -34.81 -14.98
C LEU A 33 13.80 -33.93 -15.21
N VAL A 34 13.85 -33.14 -16.27
CA VAL A 34 12.72 -32.34 -16.74
C VAL A 34 12.34 -32.80 -18.14
N THR A 35 11.08 -33.16 -18.33
CA THR A 35 10.53 -33.59 -19.62
C THR A 35 9.30 -32.76 -19.99
N GLU A 36 9.15 -32.44 -21.28
CA GLU A 36 7.90 -31.89 -21.79
C GLU A 36 6.91 -33.04 -22.04
N LEU A 37 5.65 -32.85 -21.64
CA LEU A 37 4.63 -33.87 -21.73
C LEU A 37 3.59 -33.53 -22.81
N GLY A 38 3.18 -34.56 -23.55
CA GLY A 38 2.04 -34.55 -24.46
C GLY A 38 0.78 -35.16 -23.82
N LEU A 39 0.25 -36.21 -24.44
CA LEU A 39 -1.01 -36.85 -24.02
C LEU A 39 -0.85 -37.67 -22.73
N GLU A 40 0.35 -38.12 -22.44
CA GLU A 40 0.71 -38.92 -21.27
C GLU A 40 0.52 -38.19 -19.94
N VAL A 41 0.39 -36.85 -19.95
CA VAL A 41 0.09 -36.06 -18.76
C VAL A 41 -1.16 -36.57 -18.04
N ALA A 42 -2.15 -37.07 -18.78
CA ALA A 42 -3.37 -37.64 -18.24
C ALA A 42 -3.07 -38.82 -17.31
N ASN A 43 -2.05 -39.64 -17.59
CA ASN A 43 -1.69 -40.75 -16.72
C ASN A 43 -0.86 -40.30 -15.51
N ILE A 44 -0.15 -39.17 -15.62
CA ILE A 44 0.79 -38.70 -14.60
C ILE A 44 0.07 -37.94 -13.47
N VAL A 45 -0.89 -37.09 -13.80
CA VAL A 45 -1.69 -36.32 -12.81
C VAL A 45 -2.71 -37.18 -12.05
N TRP A 46 -2.86 -38.45 -12.45
CA TRP A 46 -3.64 -39.46 -11.73
C TRP A 46 -2.79 -40.30 -10.75
N LYS A 47 -1.50 -40.02 -10.62
CA LYS A 47 -0.66 -40.67 -9.61
C LYS A 47 -0.65 -39.81 -8.33
N GLN A 48 -0.90 -40.43 -7.18
CA GLN A 48 -1.05 -39.72 -5.90
C GLN A 48 0.26 -39.08 -5.39
N ASP A 49 1.41 -39.57 -5.84
CA ASP A 49 2.75 -39.02 -5.55
C ASP A 49 3.16 -37.89 -6.54
N THR A 50 2.22 -37.36 -7.31
CA THR A 50 2.40 -36.20 -8.18
C THR A 50 1.91 -34.93 -7.47
N LEU A 51 2.67 -33.85 -7.55
CA LEU A 51 2.17 -32.49 -7.31
C LEU A 51 1.86 -31.85 -8.66
N TYR A 52 0.64 -31.37 -8.85
CA TYR A 52 0.24 -30.72 -10.09
C TYR A 52 0.10 -29.22 -9.87
N ILE A 53 1.00 -28.44 -10.46
CA ILE A 53 1.01 -26.99 -10.41
C ILE A 53 0.45 -26.44 -11.71
N ILE A 54 -0.51 -25.55 -11.60
CA ILE A 54 -1.20 -24.92 -12.72
C ILE A 54 -0.97 -23.43 -12.61
N ASP A 55 -0.41 -22.84 -13.65
CA ASP A 55 -0.09 -21.43 -13.70
C ASP A 55 -0.92 -20.73 -14.80
N GLY A 56 -1.48 -19.59 -14.43
CA GLY A 56 -2.12 -18.64 -15.33
C GLY A 56 -3.59 -18.90 -15.64
N HIS A 57 -4.01 -18.46 -16.82
CA HIS A 57 -5.40 -18.51 -17.28
C HIS A 57 -5.67 -19.81 -18.04
N THR A 58 -5.65 -20.92 -17.31
CA THR A 58 -5.70 -22.25 -17.91
C THR A 58 -6.84 -23.09 -17.32
N ILE A 59 -7.43 -23.96 -18.13
CA ILE A 59 -8.38 -24.95 -17.64
C ILE A 59 -7.60 -26.15 -17.10
N PRO A 60 -7.78 -26.51 -15.82
CA PRO A 60 -7.04 -27.59 -15.19
C PRO A 60 -7.51 -28.93 -15.77
N ARG A 61 -6.58 -29.88 -15.96
CA ARG A 61 -6.99 -31.26 -16.27
C ARG A 61 -7.56 -31.93 -15.03
N SER A 62 -8.56 -32.79 -15.24
CA SER A 62 -9.04 -33.70 -14.20
C SER A 62 -7.89 -34.59 -13.72
N SER A 63 -7.75 -34.64 -12.40
CA SER A 63 -6.64 -35.26 -11.70
C SER A 63 -7.13 -35.81 -10.36
N CYS A 64 -6.36 -36.72 -9.75
CA CYS A 64 -6.64 -37.24 -8.40
C CYS A 64 -5.47 -37.00 -7.43
N CYS A 65 -4.50 -36.19 -7.85
CA CYS A 65 -3.35 -35.79 -7.05
C CYS A 65 -3.60 -34.44 -6.36
N ILE A 66 -2.65 -33.98 -5.55
CA ILE A 66 -2.71 -32.64 -4.97
C ILE A 66 -2.45 -31.61 -6.08
N VAL A 67 -3.30 -30.59 -6.15
CA VAL A 67 -3.26 -29.54 -7.16
C VAL A 67 -3.01 -28.18 -6.50
N LEU A 68 -2.00 -27.47 -6.97
CA LEU A 68 -1.75 -26.06 -6.65
C LEU A 68 -2.12 -25.22 -7.87
N PHE A 69 -3.17 -24.41 -7.76
CA PHE A 69 -3.60 -23.51 -8.83
C PHE A 69 -3.18 -22.08 -8.50
N MET A 70 -2.28 -21.51 -9.29
CA MET A 70 -1.82 -20.13 -9.18
C MET A 70 -2.45 -19.29 -10.29
N SER A 71 -3.20 -18.25 -9.92
CA SER A 71 -3.86 -17.41 -10.91
C SER A 71 -4.17 -16.02 -10.37
N SER A 72 -4.50 -15.10 -11.29
CA SER A 72 -5.12 -13.84 -10.90
C SER A 72 -6.53 -14.09 -10.34
N PRO A 73 -7.03 -13.26 -9.39
CA PRO A 73 -8.31 -13.49 -8.70
C PRO A 73 -9.55 -13.61 -9.60
N ARG A 74 -9.45 -13.23 -10.89
CA ARG A 74 -10.55 -13.24 -11.86
C ARG A 74 -10.44 -14.31 -12.95
N SER A 75 -9.43 -15.19 -12.90
CA SER A 75 -9.27 -16.27 -13.87
C SER A 75 -10.51 -17.18 -13.91
N GLU A 76 -11.09 -17.39 -15.09
CA GLU A 76 -12.27 -18.26 -15.23
C GLU A 76 -11.95 -19.71 -14.89
N GLY A 77 -10.76 -20.20 -15.27
CA GLY A 77 -10.28 -21.53 -14.92
C GLY A 77 -10.17 -21.73 -13.40
N TYR A 78 -9.77 -20.68 -12.68
CA TYR A 78 -9.75 -20.68 -11.21
C TYR A 78 -11.16 -20.72 -10.61
N LYS A 79 -12.11 -19.92 -11.12
CA LYS A 79 -13.48 -19.94 -10.62
C LYS A 79 -14.10 -21.33 -10.77
N GLU A 80 -13.88 -22.00 -11.90
CA GLU A 80 -14.34 -23.39 -12.09
C GLU A 80 -13.63 -24.37 -11.17
N PHE A 81 -12.32 -24.19 -10.92
CA PHE A 81 -11.58 -25.00 -9.97
C PHE A 81 -12.11 -24.85 -8.53
N ALA A 82 -12.33 -23.63 -8.07
CA ALA A 82 -12.81 -23.34 -6.72
C ALA A 82 -14.24 -23.86 -6.46
N LYS A 83 -15.11 -23.94 -7.49
CA LYS A 83 -16.47 -24.50 -7.40
C LYS A 83 -16.53 -25.95 -6.92
N GLN A 84 -15.42 -26.69 -6.99
CA GLN A 84 -15.34 -28.07 -6.51
C GLN A 84 -15.50 -28.20 -4.98
N LYS A 85 -15.46 -27.07 -4.24
CA LYS A 85 -15.58 -27.00 -2.76
C LYS A 85 -14.56 -27.85 -2.00
N MET A 86 -13.43 -28.14 -2.65
CA MET A 86 -12.28 -28.82 -2.06
C MET A 86 -11.02 -27.93 -2.01
N ALA A 87 -11.07 -26.76 -2.65
CA ALA A 87 -9.95 -25.84 -2.71
C ALA A 87 -9.85 -25.03 -1.40
N ARG A 88 -8.62 -24.90 -0.89
CA ARG A 88 -8.28 -23.86 0.07
C ARG A 88 -7.74 -22.67 -0.73
N GLU A 89 -8.28 -21.49 -0.48
CA GLU A 89 -7.87 -20.25 -1.15
C GLU A 89 -6.82 -19.54 -0.28
N TRP A 90 -5.80 -19.00 -0.93
CA TRP A 90 -4.77 -18.16 -0.33
C TRP A 90 -4.48 -17.00 -1.27
N ASP A 91 -4.31 -15.81 -0.71
CA ASP A 91 -3.94 -14.61 -1.45
C ASP A 91 -2.47 -14.31 -1.18
N PHE A 92 -1.68 -14.14 -2.25
CA PHE A 92 -0.27 -13.85 -2.11
C PHE A 92 -0.07 -12.34 -1.90
N PRO A 93 0.79 -11.94 -0.93
CA PRO A 93 1.18 -10.55 -0.81
C PRO A 93 1.97 -10.12 -2.05
N VAL A 94 2.04 -8.81 -2.24
CA VAL A 94 3.02 -8.22 -3.15
C VAL A 94 4.44 -8.41 -2.58
N TRP A 95 5.45 -8.29 -3.45
CA TRP A 95 6.84 -8.49 -3.04
C TRP A 95 7.34 -7.28 -2.25
N THR A 96 8.15 -7.56 -1.24
CA THR A 96 8.93 -6.53 -0.54
C THR A 96 10.04 -6.00 -1.44
N LEU A 97 10.57 -4.81 -1.10
CA LEU A 97 11.72 -4.26 -1.81
C LEU A 97 12.92 -5.22 -1.79
N ASP A 98 13.21 -5.85 -0.64
CA ASP A 98 14.31 -6.80 -0.49
C ASP A 98 14.17 -8.01 -1.43
N GLU A 99 12.95 -8.56 -1.56
CA GLU A 99 12.67 -9.65 -2.49
C GLU A 99 12.87 -9.22 -3.95
N LEU A 100 12.42 -8.02 -4.31
CA LEU A 100 12.62 -7.47 -5.66
C LEU A 100 14.11 -7.23 -5.95
N GLN A 101 14.86 -6.70 -4.99
CA GLN A 101 16.31 -6.51 -5.14
C GLN A 101 17.05 -7.84 -5.21
N ALA A 102 16.63 -8.86 -4.46
CA ALA A 102 17.15 -10.22 -4.58
C ALA A 102 16.87 -10.81 -5.97
N CYS A 103 15.63 -10.68 -6.47
CA CYS A 103 15.26 -11.10 -7.82
C CYS A 103 16.12 -10.39 -8.88
N ARG A 104 16.29 -9.06 -8.77
CA ARG A 104 17.16 -8.30 -9.67
C ARG A 104 18.58 -8.85 -9.68
N ARG A 105 19.18 -9.13 -8.51
CA ARG A 105 20.55 -9.63 -8.41
C ARG A 105 20.74 -10.97 -9.12
N HIS A 106 19.76 -11.86 -9.06
CA HIS A 106 19.87 -13.22 -9.59
C HIS A 106 19.34 -13.39 -11.01
N CYS A 107 18.26 -12.69 -11.35
CA CYS A 107 17.52 -12.90 -12.59
C CYS A 107 17.68 -11.76 -13.61
N TYR A 108 17.95 -10.54 -13.14
CA TYR A 108 18.01 -9.33 -13.98
C TYR A 108 19.24 -8.46 -13.65
N PRO A 109 20.47 -9.02 -13.66
CA PRO A 109 21.67 -8.34 -13.18
C PRO A 109 22.03 -7.08 -13.99
N ASP A 110 21.48 -6.93 -15.19
CA ASP A 110 21.71 -5.78 -16.08
C ASP A 110 20.79 -4.58 -15.78
N VAL A 111 19.69 -4.78 -15.03
CA VAL A 111 18.79 -3.69 -14.66
C VAL A 111 19.40 -2.90 -13.50
N PRO A 112 19.60 -1.57 -13.58
CA PRO A 112 20.15 -0.79 -12.48
C PRO A 112 19.31 -0.92 -11.19
N ILE A 113 19.96 -0.91 -10.02
CA ILE A 113 19.27 -1.02 -8.73
C ILE A 113 18.36 0.19 -8.48
N GLU A 114 18.79 1.36 -8.94
CA GLU A 114 18.05 2.62 -8.88
C GLU A 114 16.75 2.53 -9.67
N THR A 115 16.74 1.82 -10.80
CA THR A 115 15.52 1.58 -11.59
C THR A 115 14.52 0.74 -10.81
N ILE A 116 14.98 -0.30 -10.09
CA ILE A 116 14.10 -1.14 -9.26
C ILE A 116 13.53 -0.34 -8.09
N ASN A 117 14.36 0.45 -7.42
CA ASN A 117 13.93 1.27 -6.29
C ASN A 117 12.88 2.31 -6.71
N GLU A 118 13.12 2.99 -7.83
CA GLU A 118 12.17 3.98 -8.36
C GLU A 118 10.86 3.33 -8.80
N ARG A 119 10.92 2.19 -9.49
CA ARG A 119 9.70 1.49 -9.90
C ARG A 119 8.96 0.87 -8.73
N TYR A 120 9.65 0.42 -7.68
CA TYR A 120 9.00 0.01 -6.42
C TYR A 120 8.29 1.21 -5.76
N ARG A 121 8.93 2.38 -5.72
CA ARG A 121 8.30 3.61 -5.21
C ARG A 121 7.01 3.95 -5.98
N MET A 122 7.03 3.77 -7.30
CA MET A 122 5.88 4.06 -8.16
C MET A 122 4.78 3.01 -8.08
N TYR A 123 5.11 1.72 -8.17
CA TYR A 123 4.14 0.63 -8.36
C TYR A 123 3.99 -0.28 -7.15
N GLY A 124 4.70 -0.02 -6.05
CA GLY A 124 4.82 -0.93 -4.91
C GLY A 124 5.43 -2.28 -5.28
N GLY A 125 4.97 -3.34 -4.62
CA GLY A 125 5.57 -4.67 -4.68
C GLY A 125 5.20 -5.56 -5.86
N VAL A 126 4.51 -5.05 -6.89
CA VAL A 126 4.08 -5.90 -8.02
C VAL A 126 5.26 -6.12 -8.96
N ALA A 127 5.90 -7.29 -8.83
CA ALA A 127 7.11 -7.64 -9.59
C ALA A 127 6.97 -7.41 -11.11
N ARG A 128 5.82 -7.76 -11.71
CA ARG A 128 5.58 -7.52 -13.13
C ARG A 128 5.73 -6.03 -13.50
N SER A 129 5.10 -5.15 -12.74
CA SER A 129 5.15 -3.70 -12.97
C SER A 129 6.54 -3.14 -12.67
N VAL A 130 7.24 -3.68 -11.68
CA VAL A 130 8.60 -3.25 -11.32
C VAL A 130 9.62 -3.64 -12.39
N PHE A 131 9.53 -4.84 -12.96
CA PHE A 131 10.51 -5.33 -13.95
C PHE A 131 10.16 -5.01 -15.41
N ASP A 132 8.92 -4.63 -15.73
CA ASP A 132 8.56 -4.16 -17.06
C ASP A 132 9.03 -2.72 -17.30
N ILE A 133 10.32 -2.56 -17.58
CA ILE A 133 10.95 -1.24 -17.75
C ILE A 133 10.54 -0.51 -19.03
N VAL A 134 9.77 -1.14 -19.92
CA VAL A 134 9.37 -0.57 -21.22
C VAL A 134 7.99 0.07 -21.11
N SER A 135 7.06 -0.54 -20.38
CA SER A 135 5.69 -0.03 -20.24
C SER A 135 5.52 0.94 -19.07
N ASN A 136 4.42 1.70 -19.13
CA ASN A 136 3.93 2.52 -18.04
C ASN A 136 2.49 2.13 -17.68
N PRO A 137 2.29 1.01 -16.97
CA PRO A 137 0.96 0.46 -16.71
C PRO A 137 0.10 1.39 -15.84
N MET A 138 0.72 2.29 -15.07
CA MET A 138 -0.01 3.26 -14.24
C MET A 138 -0.64 4.36 -15.10
N ASP A 139 0.02 4.84 -16.14
CA ASP A 139 -0.58 5.87 -17.01
C ASP A 139 -1.80 5.32 -17.77
N GLU A 140 -1.70 4.07 -18.22
CA GLU A 140 -2.82 3.32 -18.79
C GLU A 140 -3.96 3.17 -17.79
N ALA A 141 -3.66 2.72 -16.56
CA ALA A 141 -4.67 2.53 -15.51
C ALA A 141 -5.31 3.85 -15.03
N LEU A 142 -4.56 4.95 -14.99
CA LEU A 142 -5.07 6.28 -14.67
C LEU A 142 -5.95 6.84 -15.79
N THR A 143 -5.81 6.37 -17.03
CA THR A 143 -6.66 6.79 -18.15
C THR A 143 -7.91 5.92 -18.29
N ASP A 144 -7.87 4.70 -17.74
CA ASP A 144 -8.99 3.77 -17.71
C ASP A 144 -10.06 4.21 -16.69
N VAL A 145 -11.23 4.57 -17.21
CA VAL A 145 -12.39 5.04 -16.42
C VAL A 145 -12.88 3.98 -15.43
N ASP A 146 -12.83 2.70 -15.78
CA ASP A 146 -13.31 1.63 -14.92
C ASP A 146 -12.28 1.30 -13.82
N ALA A 147 -10.98 1.38 -14.14
CA ALA A 147 -9.92 1.26 -13.16
C ALA A 147 -10.01 2.38 -12.11
N VAL A 148 -10.18 3.64 -12.54
CA VAL A 148 -10.33 4.81 -11.66
C VAL A 148 -11.62 4.73 -10.84
N LYS A 149 -12.76 4.33 -11.43
CA LYS A 149 -13.98 4.07 -10.65
C LYS A 149 -13.78 2.96 -9.61
N GLY A 150 -12.92 1.99 -9.91
CA GLY A 150 -12.52 0.92 -9.00
C GLY A 150 -11.86 1.42 -7.72
N VAL A 151 -11.28 2.62 -7.70
CA VAL A 151 -10.62 3.22 -6.53
C VAL A 151 -11.60 3.47 -5.38
N ARG A 152 -12.91 3.55 -5.65
CA ARG A 152 -13.93 3.61 -4.57
C ARG A 152 -13.94 2.36 -3.68
N ASN A 153 -13.34 1.26 -4.14
CA ASN A 153 -13.30 -0.01 -3.43
C ASN A 153 -12.17 -0.08 -2.39
N ILE A 154 -11.36 0.97 -2.24
CA ILE A 154 -10.36 1.07 -1.17
C ILE A 154 -11.03 0.75 0.18
N GLY A 155 -10.40 -0.13 0.96
CA GLY A 155 -10.88 -0.62 2.25
C GLY A 155 -12.00 -1.66 2.19
N PHE A 156 -12.46 -2.04 1.01
CA PHE A 156 -13.47 -3.10 0.85
C PHE A 156 -12.81 -4.45 0.57
N THR A 157 -13.45 -5.51 1.09
CA THR A 157 -13.11 -6.90 0.80
C THR A 157 -13.71 -7.32 -0.54
N ILE A 158 -13.14 -6.83 -1.65
CA ILE A 158 -13.61 -7.13 -3.01
C ILE A 158 -12.47 -7.52 -3.95
N LYS A 159 -12.72 -8.53 -4.81
CA LYS A 159 -11.79 -8.91 -5.89
C LYS A 159 -11.81 -7.85 -7.00
N ILE A 160 -10.73 -7.10 -7.12
CA ILE A 160 -10.60 -5.99 -8.09
C ILE A 160 -10.31 -6.48 -9.51
N SER A 161 -10.47 -5.59 -10.50
CA SER A 161 -10.23 -5.89 -11.92
C SER A 161 -8.74 -5.87 -12.25
N ALA A 162 -8.35 -6.49 -13.37
CA ALA A 162 -6.95 -6.56 -13.82
C ALA A 162 -6.27 -5.18 -13.86
N ASN A 163 -6.95 -4.16 -14.40
CA ASN A 163 -6.39 -2.80 -14.52
C ASN A 163 -6.45 -2.05 -13.18
N THR A 164 -7.43 -2.34 -12.33
CA THR A 164 -7.50 -1.79 -10.97
C THR A 164 -6.34 -2.30 -10.10
N HIS A 165 -5.81 -3.51 -10.34
CA HIS A 165 -4.66 -4.04 -9.59
C HIS A 165 -3.39 -3.19 -9.75
N THR A 166 -3.28 -2.37 -10.79
CA THR A 166 -2.18 -1.42 -10.93
C THR A 166 -2.34 -0.23 -9.99
N LEU A 167 -3.57 0.15 -9.65
CA LEU A 167 -3.86 1.29 -8.77
C LEU A 167 -4.06 0.88 -7.32
N LEU A 168 -4.56 -0.33 -7.09
CA LEU A 168 -4.86 -0.88 -5.78
C LEU A 168 -4.18 -2.25 -5.59
N HIS A 169 -3.66 -2.50 -4.41
CA HIS A 169 -3.11 -3.79 -4.02
C HIS A 169 -4.05 -4.56 -3.10
N THR A 170 -3.92 -5.88 -3.17
CA THR A 170 -4.55 -6.82 -2.24
C THR A 170 -3.69 -6.91 -0.99
N ILE A 171 -4.29 -6.61 0.17
CA ILE A 171 -3.63 -6.70 1.47
C ILE A 171 -4.05 -8.00 2.13
N VAL A 172 -3.07 -8.71 2.68
CA VAL A 172 -3.23 -10.06 3.23
C VAL A 172 -2.69 -10.13 4.65
N SER A 173 -3.12 -11.15 5.40
CA SER A 173 -2.66 -11.38 6.78
C SER A 173 -1.16 -11.69 6.85
N ASP A 174 -0.48 -11.16 7.87
CA ASP A 174 0.95 -11.35 8.14
C ASP A 174 1.24 -12.51 9.12
N ASP A 175 0.19 -13.19 9.59
CA ASP A 175 0.23 -14.36 10.48
C ASP A 175 0.57 -15.68 9.76
N GLY A 176 0.95 -15.59 8.49
CA GLY A 176 1.25 -16.73 7.62
C GLY A 176 0.03 -17.52 7.16
N GLN A 177 -1.20 -17.04 7.42
CA GLN A 177 -2.42 -17.65 6.88
C GLN A 177 -2.76 -17.18 5.47
N TYR A 178 -2.15 -16.08 4.99
CA TYR A 178 -2.36 -15.54 3.64
C TYR A 178 -3.84 -15.24 3.36
N GLU A 179 -4.55 -14.74 4.38
CA GLU A 179 -5.97 -14.40 4.29
C GLU A 179 -6.13 -13.00 3.69
N PHE A 180 -7.01 -12.86 2.69
CA PHE A 180 -7.37 -11.55 2.17
C PHE A 180 -8.09 -10.69 3.21
N LEU A 181 -7.55 -9.50 3.45
CA LEU A 181 -8.11 -8.54 4.39
C LEU A 181 -8.96 -7.50 3.65
N HIS A 182 -8.31 -6.74 2.77
CA HIS A 182 -8.91 -5.62 2.04
C HIS A 182 -8.04 -5.23 0.84
N VAL A 183 -8.50 -4.25 0.04
CA VAL A 183 -7.65 -3.58 -0.94
C VAL A 183 -7.28 -2.17 -0.49
N ASP A 184 -6.05 -1.75 -0.78
CA ASP A 184 -5.54 -0.41 -0.50
C ASP A 184 -4.83 0.17 -1.73
N ILE A 185 -4.46 1.46 -1.71
CA ILE A 185 -3.69 2.07 -2.78
C ILE A 185 -2.37 1.33 -2.96
N ALA A 186 -1.99 1.10 -4.21
CA ALA A 186 -0.80 0.35 -4.57
C ALA A 186 0.51 0.97 -4.06
N SER A 187 0.59 2.30 -4.02
CA SER A 187 1.72 3.08 -3.49
C SER A 187 1.28 4.51 -3.16
N ILE A 188 2.03 5.19 -2.29
CA ILE A 188 1.85 6.63 -2.01
C ILE A 188 1.87 7.43 -3.32
N TYR A 189 2.83 7.12 -4.21
CA TYR A 189 2.97 7.78 -5.50
C TYR A 189 1.70 7.65 -6.37
N ILE A 190 1.09 6.48 -6.44
CA ILE A 190 -0.16 6.28 -7.16
C ILE A 190 -1.30 7.08 -6.52
N GLY A 191 -1.36 7.13 -5.19
CA GLY A 191 -2.30 7.97 -4.47
C GLY A 191 -2.21 9.44 -4.89
N GLU A 192 -0.99 9.98 -4.99
CA GLU A 192 -0.75 11.34 -5.47
C GLU A 192 -1.19 11.54 -6.92
N GLN A 193 -0.87 10.59 -7.81
CA GLN A 193 -1.29 10.66 -9.21
C GLN A 193 -2.82 10.65 -9.35
N LEU A 194 -3.51 9.87 -8.51
CA LEU A 194 -4.97 9.86 -8.44
C LEU A 194 -5.53 11.21 -7.98
N TRP A 195 -4.92 11.85 -6.98
CA TRP A 195 -5.32 13.20 -6.57
C TRP A 195 -5.07 14.25 -7.65
N GLN A 196 -3.94 14.17 -8.35
CA GLN A 196 -3.59 15.13 -9.40
C GLN A 196 -4.53 15.04 -10.61
N ARG A 197 -4.87 13.81 -11.04
CA ARG A 197 -5.64 13.60 -12.28
C ARG A 197 -7.15 13.43 -12.05
N HIS A 198 -7.54 12.93 -10.88
CA HIS A 198 -8.91 12.50 -10.57
C HIS A 198 -9.41 13.03 -9.23
N SER A 199 -8.98 14.24 -8.84
CA SER A 199 -9.33 14.90 -7.56
C SER A 199 -10.82 14.84 -7.22
N ALA A 200 -11.72 15.11 -8.16
CA ALA A 200 -13.17 15.08 -7.89
C ALA A 200 -13.67 13.70 -7.44
N GLN A 201 -13.17 12.62 -8.06
CA GLN A 201 -13.50 11.24 -7.66
C GLN A 201 -12.91 10.93 -6.28
N MET A 202 -11.66 11.34 -6.04
CA MET A 202 -10.98 11.12 -4.76
C MET A 202 -11.65 11.88 -3.61
N ILE A 203 -12.09 13.12 -3.83
CA ILE A 203 -12.90 13.89 -2.87
C ILE A 203 -14.20 13.13 -2.56
N THR A 204 -14.87 12.61 -3.58
CA THR A 204 -16.12 11.85 -3.38
C THR A 204 -15.86 10.59 -2.55
N ASN A 205 -14.80 9.84 -2.87
CA ASN A 205 -14.44 8.61 -2.16
C ASN A 205 -14.12 8.90 -0.68
N ILE A 206 -13.31 9.92 -0.40
CA ILE A 206 -12.91 10.23 0.97
C ILE A 206 -14.09 10.77 1.80
N GLN A 207 -14.99 11.54 1.19
CA GLN A 207 -16.23 11.98 1.84
C GLN A 207 -17.10 10.79 2.24
N GLN A 208 -17.28 9.82 1.33
CA GLN A 208 -18.02 8.59 1.62
C GLN A 208 -17.38 7.76 2.74
N MET A 209 -16.05 7.69 2.80
CA MET A 209 -15.34 7.01 3.89
C MET A 209 -15.54 7.72 5.23
N PHE A 210 -15.58 9.06 5.23
CA PHE A 210 -15.82 9.86 6.43
C PHE A 210 -17.27 9.90 6.89
N ASP A 211 -18.23 9.53 6.04
CA ASP A 211 -19.61 9.29 6.47
C ASP A 211 -19.72 8.02 7.35
N GLY A 212 -18.68 7.17 7.37
CA GLY A 212 -18.50 6.05 8.29
C GLY A 212 -17.50 6.31 9.43
N ILE A 213 -17.07 5.25 10.12
CA ILE A 213 -15.97 5.34 11.10
C ILE A 213 -14.65 5.45 10.32
N PRO A 214 -13.80 6.46 10.55
CA PRO A 214 -12.52 6.58 9.88
C PRO A 214 -11.66 5.32 10.06
N THR A 215 -11.28 4.72 8.94
CA THR A 215 -10.33 3.60 8.89
C THR A 215 -8.90 4.13 8.73
N GLU A 216 -7.90 3.30 9.02
CA GLU A 216 -6.49 3.60 8.75
C GLU A 216 -6.27 4.06 7.31
N ILE A 217 -6.96 3.43 6.39
CA ILE A 217 -6.91 3.75 4.97
C ILE A 217 -7.47 5.14 4.66
N SER A 218 -8.61 5.51 5.26
CA SER A 218 -9.18 6.85 5.09
C SER A 218 -8.28 7.94 5.68
N ARG A 219 -7.50 7.62 6.73
CA ARG A 219 -6.49 8.52 7.30
C ARG A 219 -5.32 8.70 6.34
N HIS A 220 -4.79 7.61 5.81
CA HIS A 220 -3.68 7.64 4.85
C HIS A 220 -4.05 8.44 3.58
N LEU A 221 -5.25 8.20 3.04
CA LEU A 221 -5.77 8.98 1.91
C LEU A 221 -5.90 10.48 2.20
N PHE A 222 -6.31 10.82 3.42
CA PHE A 222 -6.47 12.20 3.87
C PHE A 222 -5.13 12.91 4.01
N GLU A 223 -4.13 12.20 4.52
CA GLU A 223 -2.76 12.68 4.62
C GLU A 223 -2.17 12.97 3.24
N ILE A 224 -2.29 12.04 2.28
CA ILE A 224 -1.86 12.27 0.89
C ILE A 224 -2.55 13.51 0.29
N TYR A 225 -3.87 13.64 0.49
CA TYR A 225 -4.62 14.82 0.05
C TYR A 225 -4.08 16.10 0.69
N GLY A 226 -3.81 16.04 2.01
CA GLY A 226 -3.20 17.10 2.79
C GLY A 226 -1.89 17.56 2.18
N HIS A 227 -0.97 16.64 1.90
CA HIS A 227 0.30 16.98 1.27
C HIS A 227 0.13 17.63 -0.11
N VAL A 228 -0.77 17.12 -0.96
CA VAL A 228 -1.06 17.72 -2.29
C VAL A 228 -1.54 19.17 -2.15
N VAL A 229 -2.46 19.44 -1.21
CA VAL A 229 -2.98 20.79 -0.97
C VAL A 229 -1.88 21.70 -0.41
N PHE A 230 -1.14 21.23 0.60
CA PHE A 230 -0.18 22.06 1.32
C PHE A 230 1.11 22.33 0.53
N CYS A 231 1.57 21.37 -0.29
CA CYS A 231 2.71 21.59 -1.18
C CYS A 231 2.35 22.45 -2.41
N THR A 232 1.08 22.46 -2.83
CA THR A 232 0.61 23.41 -3.85
C THR A 232 0.50 24.81 -3.25
N GLY A 233 -0.19 24.89 -2.11
CA GLY A 233 -0.39 26.10 -1.34
C GLY A 233 -1.18 27.19 -2.07
N GLY A 234 -1.20 28.41 -1.51
CA GLY A 234 -2.04 29.52 -1.97
C GLY A 234 -3.48 29.49 -1.45
N GLN A 235 -3.89 28.45 -0.72
CA GLN A 235 -5.22 28.37 -0.11
C GLN A 235 -5.25 29.08 1.25
N THR A 236 -6.40 29.68 1.56
CA THR A 236 -6.69 30.19 2.90
C THR A 236 -7.60 29.21 3.65
N LEU A 237 -7.12 28.68 4.77
CA LEU A 237 -7.82 27.71 5.59
C LEU A 237 -8.34 28.35 6.88
N LYS A 238 -9.44 27.83 7.41
CA LYS A 238 -9.94 28.19 8.75
C LYS A 238 -9.10 27.46 9.80
N CYS A 239 -8.64 28.20 10.80
CA CYS A 239 -7.92 27.65 11.94
C CYS A 239 -8.70 27.94 13.22
N ARG A 240 -8.67 27.02 14.20
CA ARG A 240 -9.25 27.23 15.52
C ARG A 240 -8.21 26.90 16.58
N CYS A 241 -7.92 27.89 17.43
CA CYS A 241 -7.06 27.69 18.59
C CYS A 241 -7.69 26.64 19.52
N LEU A 242 -6.95 25.57 19.84
CA LEU A 242 -7.48 24.49 20.68
C LEU A 242 -7.50 24.85 22.17
N LYS A 243 -6.84 25.94 22.56
CA LYS A 243 -6.80 26.45 23.95
C LYS A 243 -8.02 27.31 24.30
N ASP A 244 -8.39 28.25 23.44
CA ASP A 244 -9.45 29.24 23.72
C ASP A 244 -10.60 29.22 22.70
N GLY A 245 -10.49 28.44 21.63
CA GLY A 245 -11.53 28.32 20.60
C GLY A 245 -11.57 29.47 19.58
N THR A 246 -10.64 30.43 19.66
CA THR A 246 -10.57 31.56 18.73
C THR A 246 -10.39 31.06 17.31
N VAL A 247 -11.22 31.54 16.39
CA VAL A 247 -11.16 31.19 14.97
C VAL A 247 -10.39 32.25 14.20
N THR A 248 -9.34 31.82 13.53
CA THR A 248 -8.50 32.64 12.66
C THR A 248 -8.43 32.02 11.27
N LYS A 249 -7.60 32.61 10.40
CA LYS A 249 -7.27 32.06 9.10
C LYS A 249 -5.76 31.91 8.98
N ILE A 250 -5.35 30.88 8.26
CA ILE A 250 -3.96 30.67 7.80
C ILE A 250 -3.98 30.69 6.28
N THR A 251 -3.05 31.43 5.67
CA THR A 251 -2.84 31.41 4.23
C THR A 251 -1.55 30.66 3.96
N LEU A 252 -1.64 29.60 3.16
CA LEU A 252 -0.47 28.84 2.73
C LEU A 252 0.23 29.62 1.63
N ASP A 253 1.57 29.69 1.68
CA ASP A 253 2.36 30.25 0.58
C ASP A 253 2.10 29.46 -0.71
N ALA A 254 2.23 30.08 -1.88
CA ALA A 254 2.14 29.35 -3.14
C ALA A 254 3.49 28.64 -3.41
N LEU A 255 3.50 27.32 -3.37
CA LEU A 255 4.71 26.49 -3.33
C LEU A 255 4.88 25.58 -4.57
N ASN A 256 4.05 25.77 -5.61
CA ASN A 256 4.12 25.10 -6.92
C ASN A 256 4.06 23.55 -6.88
N GLY A 257 3.72 22.95 -5.75
CA GLY A 257 3.57 21.49 -5.61
C GLY A 257 4.86 20.75 -5.24
N GLN A 258 5.99 21.45 -5.07
CA GLN A 258 7.27 20.80 -4.79
C GLN A 258 7.33 20.30 -3.33
N ARG A 259 7.84 19.09 -3.14
CA ARG A 259 8.08 18.50 -1.82
C ARG A 259 9.56 18.20 -1.63
N ILE A 260 10.05 18.45 -0.43
CA ILE A 260 11.44 18.19 -0.04
C ILE A 260 11.42 17.25 1.15
N THR A 261 12.07 16.11 1.04
CA THR A 261 12.15 15.18 2.16
C THR A 261 13.24 15.61 3.15
N PHE A 262 13.01 15.35 4.43
CA PHE A 262 14.04 15.52 5.47
C PHE A 262 14.01 14.37 6.46
N GLY A 263 15.18 14.03 6.98
CA GLY A 263 15.36 13.07 8.05
C GLY A 263 15.85 13.74 9.33
N ILE A 264 16.07 12.95 10.38
CA ILE A 264 16.51 13.43 11.70
C ILE A 264 17.85 14.19 11.64
N ASN A 265 18.71 13.83 10.68
CA ASN A 265 20.02 14.44 10.47
C ASN A 265 20.03 15.48 9.34
N THR A 266 18.92 15.68 8.64
CA THR A 266 18.79 16.60 7.51
C THR A 266 17.62 17.58 7.69
N ILE A 267 17.21 17.82 8.94
CA ILE A 267 16.19 18.81 9.31
C ILE A 267 16.54 20.16 8.66
N PRO A 268 15.59 20.82 7.96
CA PRO A 268 15.85 22.09 7.30
C PRO A 268 16.20 23.19 8.30
N THR A 269 16.91 24.21 7.84
CA THR A 269 17.11 25.44 8.61
C THR A 269 15.87 26.34 8.51
N ALA A 270 15.71 27.27 9.45
CA ALA A 270 14.60 28.24 9.42
C ALA A 270 14.53 29.03 8.10
N ALA A 271 15.68 29.43 7.54
CA ALA A 271 15.74 30.12 6.26
C ALA A 271 15.32 29.22 5.08
N ALA A 272 15.58 27.91 5.17
CA ALA A 272 15.22 26.96 4.13
C ALA A 272 13.71 26.66 4.07
N LEU A 273 12.94 27.01 5.10
CA LEU A 273 11.47 26.90 5.09
C LEU A 273 10.81 27.94 4.17
N ASP A 274 11.51 29.01 3.80
CA ASP A 274 10.98 30.05 2.94
C ASP A 274 10.80 29.53 1.51
N GLY A 275 9.56 29.56 1.01
CA GLY A 275 9.23 29.06 -0.32
C GLY A 275 9.32 27.54 -0.49
N ASN A 276 9.35 26.76 0.59
CA ASN A 276 9.49 25.30 0.52
C ASN A 276 8.50 24.56 1.43
N TYR A 277 8.11 23.36 1.00
CA TYR A 277 7.31 22.41 1.77
C TYR A 277 8.13 21.14 2.04
N TYR A 278 8.17 20.72 3.31
CA TYR A 278 8.97 19.59 3.74
C TYR A 278 8.10 18.47 4.32
N GLU A 279 8.46 17.22 4.01
CA GLU A 279 7.87 16.01 4.57
C GLU A 279 8.98 15.11 5.16
N PRO A 280 8.74 14.44 6.30
CA PRO A 280 9.72 13.55 6.88
C PRO A 280 9.94 12.32 5.99
N THR A 281 11.14 11.74 6.04
CA THR A 281 11.39 10.43 5.44
C THR A 281 10.77 9.31 6.28
N ASP A 282 10.25 8.27 5.62
CA ASP A 282 9.59 7.11 6.25
C ASP A 282 10.45 6.40 7.34
N ASP A 283 11.77 6.52 7.25
CA ASP A 283 12.73 5.86 8.16
C ASP A 283 12.88 6.56 9.52
N ASP A 284 12.38 7.79 9.68
CA ASP A 284 12.55 8.58 10.88
C ASP A 284 11.23 8.75 11.65
N ASN A 285 11.22 8.37 12.93
CA ASN A 285 10.06 8.39 13.82
C ASN A 285 9.57 9.82 14.18
N PHE A 286 9.12 10.61 13.22
CA PHE A 286 8.48 11.92 13.41
C PHE A 286 6.99 11.78 13.78
N ALA A 287 6.70 11.02 14.84
CA ALA A 287 5.34 10.61 15.22
C ALA A 287 4.36 11.74 15.63
N ALA A 288 4.74 13.00 15.50
CA ALA A 288 3.94 14.17 15.87
C ALA A 288 3.83 15.21 14.76
N ILE A 289 4.49 15.01 13.62
CA ILE A 289 4.50 15.95 12.50
C ILE A 289 4.60 15.16 11.20
N ASP A 290 3.67 15.43 10.29
CA ASP A 290 3.69 14.89 8.94
C ASP A 290 4.32 15.89 7.96
N SER A 291 4.34 17.20 8.25
CA SER A 291 5.03 18.16 7.39
C SER A 291 5.41 19.49 8.04
N LEU A 292 6.31 20.22 7.38
CA LEU A 292 6.78 21.56 7.77
C LEU A 292 6.65 22.54 6.60
N SER A 293 6.31 23.77 6.93
CA SER A 293 6.50 24.93 6.05
C SER A 293 6.79 26.17 6.88
N ARG A 294 6.97 27.33 6.22
CA ARG A 294 7.12 28.62 6.90
C ARG A 294 5.98 28.93 7.89
N GLN A 295 4.76 28.49 7.61
CA GLN A 295 3.59 28.78 8.44
C GLN A 295 3.58 27.97 9.75
N GLY A 296 4.23 26.80 9.78
CA GLY A 296 4.31 25.97 10.97
C GLY A 296 4.52 24.49 10.67
N MET A 297 4.24 23.68 11.69
CA MET A 297 4.30 22.22 11.67
C MET A 297 2.87 21.67 11.51
N PHE A 298 2.67 20.64 10.69
CA PHE A 298 1.34 20.07 10.42
C PHE A 298 1.30 18.59 10.74
N GLN A 299 0.21 18.18 11.38
CA GLN A 299 -0.19 16.80 11.58
C GLN A 299 -1.58 16.61 10.96
N PHE A 300 -1.69 15.77 9.94
CA PHE A 300 -2.94 15.32 9.35
C PHE A 300 -3.54 14.21 10.21
N THR A 301 -4.81 14.33 10.58
CA THR A 301 -5.49 13.28 11.35
C THR A 301 -6.99 13.30 11.13
N ALA A 302 -7.60 12.11 11.08
CA ALA A 302 -9.05 11.94 11.09
C ALA A 302 -9.60 11.40 12.43
N ASP A 303 -8.71 11.09 13.37
CA ASP A 303 -9.06 10.55 14.69
C ASP A 303 -9.42 11.68 15.67
N ASP A 304 -10.17 11.35 16.72
CA ASP A 304 -10.49 12.30 17.79
C ASP A 304 -9.31 12.57 18.73
N GLU A 305 -8.44 11.55 18.87
CA GLU A 305 -7.25 11.59 19.71
C GLU A 305 -6.01 11.23 18.91
N HIS A 306 -5.04 12.13 18.92
CA HIS A 306 -3.73 11.95 18.31
C HIS A 306 -2.66 12.43 19.29
N PRO A 307 -2.25 11.59 20.26
CA PRO A 307 -1.30 12.00 21.28
C PRO A 307 0.05 12.38 20.66
N ILE A 308 0.60 13.52 21.09
CA ILE A 308 1.87 14.04 20.61
C ILE A 308 3.00 13.20 21.22
N ARG A 309 3.74 12.49 20.37
CA ARG A 309 4.90 11.66 20.74
C ARG A 309 6.19 12.29 20.21
N GLY A 310 7.35 11.82 20.66
CA GLY A 310 8.63 12.33 20.14
C GLY A 310 8.92 13.79 20.55
N VAL A 311 8.72 14.11 21.83
CA VAL A 311 8.88 15.47 22.36
C VAL A 311 10.25 16.09 22.03
N ASP A 312 11.33 15.30 22.06
CA ASP A 312 12.68 15.80 21.78
C ASP A 312 12.82 16.30 20.33
N ILE A 313 12.29 15.54 19.37
CA ILE A 313 12.34 15.92 17.96
C ILE A 313 11.41 17.11 17.68
N LEU A 314 10.23 17.12 18.29
CA LEU A 314 9.32 18.27 18.21
C LEU A 314 9.97 19.54 18.76
N THR A 315 10.71 19.45 19.86
CA THR A 315 11.42 20.60 20.45
C THR A 315 12.48 21.15 19.50
N LYS A 316 13.22 20.28 18.81
CA LYS A 316 14.16 20.69 17.76
C LYS A 316 13.44 21.41 16.62
N LEU A 317 12.31 20.87 16.16
CA LEU A 317 11.52 21.47 15.08
C LEU A 317 10.91 22.82 15.49
N CYS A 318 10.47 22.97 16.74
CA CYS A 318 10.00 24.24 17.27
C CYS A 318 11.08 25.34 17.21
N SER A 319 12.37 25.00 17.32
CA SER A 319 13.47 25.97 17.24
C SER A 319 13.67 26.58 15.84
N LEU A 320 12.97 26.06 14.82
CA LEU A 320 12.96 26.63 13.48
C LEU A 320 12.06 27.87 13.36
N TYR A 321 11.25 28.17 14.37
CA TYR A 321 10.22 29.21 14.34
C TYR A 321 10.38 30.18 15.50
N ASP A 322 10.20 31.47 15.25
CA ASP A 322 10.12 32.48 16.32
C ASP A 322 8.87 32.27 17.20
N GLU A 323 7.75 31.90 16.56
CA GLU A 323 6.49 31.54 17.22
C GLU A 323 6.04 30.16 16.70
N PRO A 324 6.50 29.05 17.30
CA PRO A 324 6.21 27.72 16.81
C PRO A 324 4.73 27.38 16.95
N LYS A 325 4.13 26.90 15.84
CA LYS A 325 2.72 26.49 15.77
C LYS A 325 2.63 25.07 15.24
N LEU A 326 1.91 24.22 15.97
CA LEU A 326 1.54 22.87 15.54
C LEU A 326 0.07 22.86 15.16
N TYR A 327 -0.20 22.63 13.89
CA TYR A 327 -1.54 22.58 13.32
C TYR A 327 -1.99 21.12 13.18
N PHE A 328 -3.12 20.80 13.79
CA PHE A 328 -3.85 19.57 13.48
C PHE A 328 -4.78 19.84 12.31
N VAL A 329 -4.47 19.26 11.15
CA VAL A 329 -5.29 19.33 9.95
C VAL A 329 -6.30 18.19 10.02
N VAL A 330 -7.58 18.51 10.02
CA VAL A 330 -8.66 17.54 10.25
C VAL A 330 -9.79 17.66 9.22
N PRO A 331 -10.54 16.58 8.95
CA PRO A 331 -11.72 16.64 8.10
C PRO A 331 -12.78 17.63 8.62
N PRO A 332 -13.64 18.19 7.74
CA PRO A 332 -14.62 19.20 8.14
C PRO A 332 -15.54 18.78 9.29
N HIS A 333 -15.95 17.51 9.35
CA HIS A 333 -16.82 17.00 10.42
C HIS A 333 -16.14 16.98 11.80
N ARG A 334 -14.81 16.89 11.85
CA ARG A 334 -14.03 16.94 13.10
C ARG A 334 -13.74 18.37 13.58
N PHE A 335 -13.69 19.36 12.67
CA PHE A 335 -13.18 20.70 12.96
C PHE A 335 -13.76 21.35 14.22
N LYS A 336 -15.08 21.26 14.44
CA LYS A 336 -15.75 21.86 15.61
C LYS A 336 -15.50 21.07 16.89
N GLY A 337 -15.45 19.74 16.81
CA GLY A 337 -15.36 18.83 17.95
C GLY A 337 -13.94 18.49 18.40
N PHE A 338 -12.94 18.70 17.53
CA PHE A 338 -11.55 18.33 17.79
C PHE A 338 -11.00 19.04 19.03
N LYS A 339 -10.34 18.31 19.92
CA LYS A 339 -9.89 18.83 21.22
C LYS A 339 -8.38 18.95 21.25
N LYS A 340 -7.89 19.68 22.27
CA LYS A 340 -6.46 19.74 22.57
C LYS A 340 -5.92 18.33 22.83
N GLN A 341 -4.82 18.00 22.17
CA GLN A 341 -4.18 16.69 22.25
C GLN A 341 -3.20 16.62 23.44
N SER A 342 -3.00 15.41 23.97
CA SER A 342 -2.10 15.17 25.12
C SER A 342 -0.67 14.86 24.66
N PHE A 343 0.32 15.29 25.44
CA PHE A 343 1.71 14.90 25.26
C PHE A 343 1.96 13.55 25.93
N LYS A 344 2.54 12.59 25.18
CA LYS A 344 3.00 11.31 25.72
C LYS A 344 4.50 11.20 25.54
N ALA A 345 5.25 11.60 26.56
CA ALA A 345 6.68 11.32 26.64
C ALA A 345 6.90 9.79 26.69
N LYS A 346 7.97 9.27 26.07
CA LYS A 346 8.38 7.88 26.27
C LYS A 346 8.73 7.70 27.76
N LYS A 347 7.83 7.05 28.51
CA LYS A 347 7.89 6.73 29.96
C LYS A 347 8.02 7.95 30.92
N GLY A 348 6.94 8.22 31.64
CA GLY A 348 7.03 8.48 33.09
C GLY A 348 7.16 9.92 33.59
N THR A 349 7.22 10.94 32.74
CA THR A 349 7.17 12.34 33.20
C THR A 349 6.35 13.19 32.24
N GLU A 350 5.22 13.70 32.73
CA GLU A 350 4.50 14.80 32.09
C GLU A 350 5.42 16.04 32.11
N GLN A 351 5.95 16.42 30.96
CA GLN A 351 6.55 17.74 30.80
C GLN A 351 5.49 18.67 30.24
N GLY A 352 5.26 19.76 30.97
CA GLY A 352 4.34 20.83 30.59
C GLY A 352 4.83 21.58 29.37
N LEU A 353 4.64 21.01 28.18
CA LEU A 353 4.71 21.74 26.94
C LEU A 353 3.37 22.43 26.70
N ILE A 354 3.43 23.75 26.64
CA ILE A 354 2.28 24.60 26.34
C ILE A 354 2.13 24.61 24.81
N CYS A 355 1.23 23.78 24.27
CA CYS A 355 0.67 24.05 22.94
C CYS A 355 -0.21 25.31 23.01
N ILE A 356 0.07 26.24 22.08
CA ILE A 356 -0.83 27.32 21.63
C ILE A 356 -1.76 26.74 20.57
#